data_AF-A0A1F3KMM0-F1
#
_entry.id   AF-A0A1F3KMM0-F1
#
_cell.length_a   1.000
_cell.length_b   1.000
_cell.length_c   1.000
_cell.angle_alpha   90.00
_cell.angle_beta   90.00
_cell.angle_gamma   90.00
#
_symmetry.space_group_name_H-M   'P 1'
#
loop_
_entity.id
_entity.type
_entity.pdbx_description
1 polymer ?
#
loop_
_entity_poly.entity_id
_entity_poly.type
_entity_poly.pdbx_seq_one_letter_code
_entity_poly.pdbx_strand_id
1 'polypeptide(L)'
;MKIETILSRLSIQDKIDLYHRLESDLNSEENLGLIKSEPNRDQLIQCPHCKSTSIIGHGIYKGRKRYRCMACLKTFNDLTGTAGAYLKRPDLFHQYTKMIVGNIPVRKAAKTLGVNVKTVSDWRHKISATLEGIENEFIE
;
A
#
# COMPACT_ATOMS: atom_id res chain seq x y z
N MET A 1 -16.57 -1.75 -8.25
CA MET A 1 -17.28 -3.04 -7.96
C MET A 1 -17.32 -3.28 -6.43
N LYS A 2 -18.25 -4.07 -5.85
CA LYS A 2 -18.27 -4.28 -4.38
C LYS A 2 -17.16 -5.28 -4.00
N ILE A 3 -16.21 -4.91 -3.14
CA ILE A 3 -15.15 -5.80 -2.61
C ILE A 3 -15.68 -7.14 -2.11
N GLU A 4 -16.85 -7.13 -1.48
CA GLU A 4 -17.54 -8.34 -1.01
C GLU A 4 -17.77 -9.35 -2.13
N THR A 5 -18.02 -8.90 -3.36
CA THR A 5 -18.25 -9.75 -4.54
C THR A 5 -16.96 -10.41 -5.04
N ILE A 6 -15.83 -9.71 -4.96
CA ILE A 6 -14.51 -10.27 -5.31
C ILE A 6 -14.10 -11.27 -4.23
N LEU A 7 -14.18 -10.88 -2.95
CA LEU A 7 -13.86 -11.74 -1.82
C LEU A 7 -14.80 -12.95 -1.71
N SER A 8 -16.06 -12.86 -2.12
CA SER A 8 -16.98 -14.02 -2.12
C SER A 8 -16.65 -15.06 -3.20
N ARG A 9 -15.91 -14.67 -4.24
CA ARG A 9 -15.52 -15.54 -5.35
C ARG A 9 -14.19 -16.26 -5.13
N LEU A 10 -13.37 -15.74 -4.23
CA LEU A 10 -12.11 -16.36 -3.83
C LEU A 10 -12.39 -17.62 -2.99
N SER A 11 -11.71 -18.71 -3.33
CA SER A 11 -11.73 -19.92 -2.49
C SER A 11 -11.14 -19.60 -1.11
N ILE A 12 -11.41 -20.46 -0.14
CA ILE A 12 -10.82 -20.33 1.20
C ILE A 12 -9.29 -20.29 1.11
N GLN A 13 -8.71 -21.06 0.18
CA GLN A 13 -7.27 -21.09 -0.07
C GLN A 13 -6.76 -19.75 -0.64
N ASP A 14 -7.46 -19.18 -1.63
CA ASP A 14 -7.05 -17.90 -2.23
C ASP A 14 -7.15 -16.74 -1.22
N LYS A 15 -8.07 -16.81 -0.25
CA LYS A 15 -8.16 -15.84 0.85
C LYS A 15 -6.98 -15.94 1.81
N ILE A 16 -6.54 -17.17 2.10
CA ILE A 16 -5.37 -17.43 2.92
C ILE A 16 -4.11 -16.95 2.21
N ASP A 17 -3.97 -17.23 0.92
CA ASP A 17 -2.82 -16.81 0.12
C ASP A 17 -2.78 -15.28 -0.06
N LEU A 18 -3.93 -14.65 -0.28
CA LEU A 18 -4.07 -13.19 -0.31
C LEU A 18 -3.73 -12.59 1.06
N TYR A 19 -4.19 -13.20 2.15
CA TYR A 19 -3.84 -12.78 3.51
C TYR A 19 -2.33 -12.86 3.73
N HIS A 20 -1.68 -13.97 3.38
CA HIS A 20 -0.23 -14.13 3.54
C HIS A 20 0.59 -13.18 2.67
N ARG A 21 0.16 -12.87 1.44
CA ARG A 21 0.78 -11.83 0.60
C ARG A 21 0.62 -10.43 1.18
N LEU A 22 -0.59 -10.07 1.59
CA LEU A 22 -0.83 -8.77 2.22
C LEU A 22 -0.08 -8.67 3.55
N GLU A 23 0.03 -9.76 4.30
CA GLU A 23 0.79 -9.83 5.53
C GLU A 23 2.30 -9.74 5.27
N SER A 24 2.86 -10.33 4.22
CA SER A 24 4.27 -10.12 3.87
C SER A 24 4.55 -8.67 3.45
N ASP A 25 3.64 -8.06 2.71
CA ASP A 25 3.78 -6.68 2.23
C ASP A 25 3.60 -5.64 3.34
N LEU A 26 2.81 -5.96 4.36
CA LEU A 26 2.42 -5.05 5.45
C LEU A 26 3.06 -5.36 6.82
N ASN A 27 3.55 -6.58 7.06
CA ASN A 27 4.56 -6.88 8.12
C ASN A 27 5.90 -6.22 7.82
N SER A 28 5.95 -5.42 6.77
CA SER A 28 6.81 -4.27 6.73
C SER A 28 6.63 -3.31 7.90
N GLU A 29 5.84 -3.53 8.96
CA GLU A 29 6.03 -2.81 10.23
C GLU A 29 7.35 -3.18 10.93
N GLU A 30 7.81 -4.43 10.85
CA GLU A 30 9.17 -4.79 11.27
C GLU A 30 10.24 -4.32 10.26
N ASN A 31 9.85 -4.07 9.00
CA ASN A 31 10.71 -3.45 7.98
C ASN A 31 10.47 -1.93 7.76
N LEU A 32 9.59 -1.26 8.51
CA LEU A 32 9.32 0.18 8.40
C LEU A 32 10.38 0.96 9.16
N GLY A 33 11.10 0.27 10.06
CA GLY A 33 12.40 0.65 10.60
C GLY A 33 13.61 0.23 9.75
N LEU A 34 13.41 -0.48 8.62
CA LEU A 34 14.49 -0.97 7.74
C LEU A 34 14.31 -0.58 6.26
N ILE A 35 13.45 0.39 5.93
CA ILE A 35 13.57 1.14 4.67
C ILE A 35 14.76 2.08 4.83
N LYS A 36 15.92 1.44 4.72
CA LYS A 36 17.30 1.88 4.83
C LYS A 36 17.43 3.40 4.96
N SER A 37 17.79 3.83 6.16
CA SER A 37 18.44 5.13 6.43
C SER A 37 19.67 5.35 5.54
N GLU A 38 20.21 4.28 4.96
CA GLU A 38 21.29 4.31 3.98
C GLU A 38 20.77 4.11 2.54
N PRO A 39 21.11 4.96 1.55
CA PRO A 39 20.86 4.62 0.15
C PRO A 39 21.50 3.26 -0.14
N ASN A 40 20.69 2.29 -0.55
CA ASN A 40 21.21 1.04 -1.10
C ASN A 40 22.01 1.40 -2.35
N ARG A 41 23.34 1.52 -2.25
CA ARG A 41 24.20 2.01 -3.35
C ARG A 41 24.06 1.13 -4.61
N ASP A 42 23.60 -0.10 -4.44
CA ASP A 42 23.51 -1.11 -5.50
C ASP A 42 22.09 -1.32 -6.07
N GLN A 43 21.08 -0.58 -5.60
CA GLN A 43 19.72 -0.70 -6.13
C GLN A 43 19.40 0.46 -7.06
N LEU A 44 19.19 0.15 -8.34
CA LEU A 44 18.88 1.14 -9.38
C LEU A 44 17.52 1.79 -9.07
N ILE A 45 17.52 3.01 -8.52
CA ILE A 45 16.30 3.76 -8.25
C ILE A 45 15.84 4.43 -9.56
N GLN A 46 14.64 4.08 -10.02
CA GLN A 46 14.01 4.69 -11.18
C GLN A 46 12.84 5.59 -10.77
N CYS A 47 12.65 6.68 -11.50
CA CYS A 47 11.52 7.56 -11.30
C CYS A 47 10.21 6.83 -11.66
N PRO A 48 9.21 6.76 -10.76
CA PRO A 48 7.94 6.12 -11.08
C PRO A 48 7.14 6.88 -12.15
N HIS A 49 7.45 8.15 -12.40
CA HIS A 49 6.71 9.01 -13.34
C HIS A 49 7.27 9.01 -14.76
N CYS A 50 8.59 8.87 -14.93
CA CYS A 50 9.25 8.99 -16.23
C CYS A 50 10.33 7.93 -16.48
N LYS A 51 10.49 6.97 -15.57
CA LYS A 51 11.46 5.86 -15.62
C LYS A 51 12.94 6.25 -15.67
N SER A 52 13.27 7.55 -15.66
CA SER A 52 14.65 8.04 -15.57
C SER A 52 15.36 7.55 -14.30
N THR A 53 16.64 7.23 -14.44
CA THR A 53 17.57 6.87 -13.35
C THR A 53 18.28 8.09 -12.75
N SER A 54 18.04 9.30 -13.29
CA SER A 54 18.64 10.53 -12.78
C SER A 54 17.89 10.99 -11.51
N ILE A 55 18.29 10.42 -10.38
CA ILE A 55 17.62 10.57 -9.07
C ILE A 55 18.58 11.13 -8.02
N ILE A 56 18.12 12.12 -7.25
CA ILE A 56 18.82 12.64 -6.08
C ILE A 56 18.02 12.42 -4.79
N GLY A 57 18.70 12.42 -3.65
CA GLY A 57 18.05 12.47 -2.33
C GLY A 57 17.36 13.83 -2.11
N HIS A 58 16.19 13.80 -1.46
CA HIS A 58 15.37 14.99 -1.21
C HIS A 58 14.86 15.04 0.25
N GLY A 59 15.76 14.77 1.20
CA GLY A 59 15.48 14.80 2.63
C GLY A 59 14.67 13.61 3.15
N ILE A 60 14.22 13.72 4.40
CA ILE A 60 13.47 12.69 5.14
C ILE A 60 12.16 13.32 5.63
N TYR A 61 11.05 12.59 5.50
CA TYR A 61 9.75 13.00 6.05
C TYR A 61 9.10 11.83 6.78
N LYS A 62 8.73 12.05 8.05
CA LYS A 62 8.13 11.02 8.94
C LYS A 62 8.93 9.70 8.92
N GLY A 63 10.25 9.81 9.06
CA GLY A 63 11.15 8.65 9.06
C GLY A 63 11.46 8.04 7.69
N ARG A 64 10.92 8.57 6.60
CA ARG A 64 11.10 8.01 5.25
C ARG A 64 11.88 8.91 4.32
N LYS A 65 12.81 8.32 3.57
CA LYS A 65 13.61 9.03 2.57
C LYS A 65 12.75 9.46 1.38
N ARG A 66 12.97 10.69 0.92
CA ARG A 66 12.37 11.21 -0.30
C ARG A 66 13.44 11.32 -1.38
N TYR A 67 13.00 11.20 -2.61
CA TYR A 67 13.80 11.29 -3.82
C TYR A 67 13.24 12.37 -4.73
N ARG A 68 14.10 12.96 -5.55
CA ARG A 68 13.70 13.87 -6.63
C ARG A 68 14.30 13.38 -7.94
N CYS A 69 13.46 13.28 -8.95
CA CYS A 69 13.92 13.00 -10.31
C CYS A 69 14.41 14.29 -10.96
N MET A 70 15.59 14.27 -11.57
CA MET A 70 16.15 15.43 -12.27
C MET A 70 15.63 15.57 -13.70
N ALA A 71 15.09 14.51 -14.30
CA ALA A 71 14.49 14.58 -15.64
C ALA A 71 13.08 15.21 -15.64
N CYS A 72 12.21 14.81 -14.71
CA CYS A 72 10.83 15.32 -14.64
C CYS A 72 10.54 16.23 -13.44
N LEU A 73 11.54 16.49 -12.59
CA LEU A 73 11.49 17.37 -11.42
C LEU A 73 10.51 16.97 -10.30
N LYS A 74 9.76 15.87 -10.45
CA LYS A 74 8.84 15.34 -9.45
C LYS A 74 9.57 14.65 -8.29
N THR A 75 8.98 14.74 -7.10
CA THR A 75 9.47 14.02 -5.91
C THR A 75 8.68 12.74 -5.68
N PHE A 76 9.34 11.70 -5.21
CA PHE A 76 8.74 10.43 -4.86
C PHE A 76 9.43 9.82 -3.63
N ASN A 77 8.89 8.71 -3.15
CA ASN A 77 9.44 7.89 -2.07
C ASN A 77 9.14 6.41 -2.36
N ASP A 78 9.59 5.56 -1.45
CA ASP A 78 9.28 4.13 -1.36
C ASP A 78 7.79 3.77 -1.51
N LEU A 79 6.88 4.63 -1.04
CA LEU A 79 5.44 4.41 -1.16
C LEU A 79 4.81 5.01 -2.42
N THR A 80 5.56 5.70 -3.26
CA THR A 80 4.98 6.33 -4.45
C THR A 80 4.57 5.27 -5.45
N GLY A 81 3.29 5.28 -5.82
CA GLY A 81 2.72 4.27 -6.72
C GLY A 81 2.31 2.97 -6.03
N THR A 82 2.48 2.83 -4.71
CA THR A 82 2.03 1.64 -3.96
C THR A 82 0.66 1.88 -3.33
N ALA A 83 0.01 0.79 -2.92
CA ALA A 83 -1.20 0.85 -2.07
C ALA A 83 -0.96 1.56 -0.73
N GLY A 84 0.30 1.84 -0.35
CA GLY A 84 0.68 2.64 0.80
C GLY A 84 0.66 4.16 0.58
N ALA A 85 0.63 4.63 -0.67
CA ALA A 85 0.72 6.06 -1.00
C ALA A 85 -0.37 6.89 -0.30
N TYR A 86 -0.03 8.05 0.27
CA TYR A 86 -1.00 8.95 0.92
C TYR A 86 -1.76 8.37 2.15
N LEU A 87 -1.37 7.21 2.68
CA LEU A 87 -1.93 6.72 3.95
C LEU A 87 -1.41 7.58 5.11
N LYS A 88 -2.35 8.21 5.82
CA LYS A 88 -2.03 9.00 7.03
C LYS A 88 -1.76 8.12 8.25
N ARG A 89 -2.36 6.92 8.29
CA ARG A 89 -2.29 5.93 9.38
C ARG A 89 -2.01 4.54 8.79
N PRO A 90 -0.79 4.28 8.28
CA PRO A 90 -0.43 2.99 7.69
C PRO A 90 -0.56 1.85 8.72
N ASP A 91 -0.31 2.15 9.99
CA ASP A 91 -0.48 1.27 11.15
C ASP A 91 -1.89 0.69 11.25
N LEU A 92 -2.89 1.55 11.19
CA LEU A 92 -4.29 1.13 11.26
C LEU A 92 -4.80 0.58 9.93
N PHE A 93 -4.23 1.03 8.80
CA PHE A 93 -4.56 0.48 7.50
C PHE A 93 -4.18 -1.00 7.41
N HIS A 94 -3.01 -1.39 7.95
CA HIS A 94 -2.62 -2.80 8.03
C HIS A 94 -3.62 -3.62 8.87
N GLN A 95 -4.01 -3.10 10.04
CA GLN A 95 -5.03 -3.79 10.84
C GLN A 95 -6.36 -3.91 10.08
N TYR A 96 -6.74 -2.87 9.33
CA TYR A 96 -7.95 -2.89 8.50
C TYR A 96 -7.90 -3.93 7.38
N THR A 97 -6.75 -4.17 6.76
CA THR A 97 -6.68 -5.21 5.70
C THR A 97 -7.01 -6.59 6.25
N LYS A 98 -6.62 -6.92 7.49
CA LYS A 98 -7.04 -8.17 8.14
C LYS A 98 -8.55 -8.23 8.33
N MET A 99 -9.17 -7.12 8.71
CA MET A 99 -10.61 -7.01 8.91
C MET A 99 -11.41 -7.15 7.60
N ILE A 100 -10.86 -6.70 6.47
CA ILE A 100 -11.54 -6.81 5.18
C ILE A 100 -11.63 -8.25 4.70
N VAL A 101 -10.58 -9.06 4.92
CA VAL A 101 -10.56 -10.50 4.62
C VAL A 101 -11.63 -11.23 5.42
N GLY A 102 -11.83 -10.83 6.69
CA GLY A 102 -12.89 -11.33 7.56
C GLY A 102 -14.30 -10.80 7.22
N ASN A 103 -14.50 -10.09 6.11
CA ASN A 103 -15.76 -9.44 5.73
C ASN A 103 -16.36 -8.55 6.83
N ILE A 104 -15.52 -7.90 7.64
CA ILE A 104 -16.01 -7.05 8.72
C ILE A 104 -16.63 -5.77 8.12
N PRO A 105 -17.88 -5.41 8.49
CA PRO A 105 -18.51 -4.21 7.97
C PRO A 105 -17.76 -2.93 8.31
N VAL A 106 -17.74 -1.95 7.39
CA VAL A 106 -17.03 -0.67 7.52
C VAL A 106 -17.30 0.02 8.87
N ARG A 107 -18.56 0.06 9.31
CA ARG A 107 -18.92 0.69 10.61
C ARG A 107 -18.35 -0.05 11.81
N LYS A 108 -18.32 -1.40 11.77
CA LYS A 108 -17.74 -2.23 12.82
C LYS A 108 -16.22 -2.05 12.86
N ALA A 109 -15.57 -2.06 11.70
CA ALA A 109 -14.14 -1.80 11.58
C ALA A 109 -13.73 -0.41 12.07
N ALA A 110 -14.51 0.63 11.73
CA ALA A 110 -14.27 1.99 12.21
C ALA A 110 -14.32 2.09 13.74
N LYS A 111 -15.30 1.42 14.37
CA LYS A 111 -15.42 1.34 15.82
C LYS A 111 -14.24 0.59 16.44
N THR A 112 -13.85 -0.55 15.87
CA THR A 112 -12.72 -1.36 16.38
C THR A 112 -11.39 -0.62 16.29
N LEU A 113 -11.14 0.09 15.20
CA LEU A 113 -9.88 0.80 14.94
C LEU A 113 -9.85 2.22 15.54
N GLY A 114 -10.96 2.69 16.12
CA GLY A 114 -11.05 4.04 16.69
C GLY A 114 -10.91 5.16 15.66
N VAL A 115 -11.36 4.95 14.42
CA VAL A 115 -11.28 5.92 13.33
C VAL A 115 -12.65 6.31 12.80
N ASN A 116 -12.73 7.41 12.06
CA ASN A 116 -13.95 7.82 11.41
C ASN A 116 -14.38 6.78 10.34
N VAL A 117 -15.69 6.52 10.23
CA VAL A 117 -16.27 5.63 9.21
C VAL A 117 -15.82 6.01 7.79
N LYS A 118 -15.69 7.32 7.50
CA LYS A 118 -15.19 7.81 6.22
C LYS A 118 -13.76 7.31 5.95
N THR A 119 -12.88 7.31 6.95
CA THR A 119 -11.50 6.82 6.81
C THR A 119 -11.47 5.37 6.37
N VAL A 120 -12.29 4.52 7.00
CA VAL A 120 -12.40 3.10 6.63
C VAL A 120 -13.02 2.92 5.26
N SER A 121 -14.01 3.74 4.91
CA SER A 121 -14.61 3.71 3.57
C SER A 121 -13.60 4.10 2.48
N ASP A 122 -12.79 5.13 2.73
CA ASP A 122 -11.72 5.56 1.81
C ASP A 122 -10.66 4.45 1.65
N TRP A 123 -10.30 3.77 2.75
CA TRP A 123 -9.41 2.60 2.71
C TRP A 123 -10.00 1.44 1.92
N ARG A 124 -11.30 1.16 2.07
CA ARG A 124 -12.01 0.14 1.30
C ARG A 124 -11.95 0.44 -0.19
N HIS A 125 -12.25 1.67 -0.60
CA HIS A 125 -12.19 2.07 -2.00
C HIS A 125 -10.77 1.95 -2.56
N LYS A 126 -9.75 2.27 -1.76
CA LYS A 126 -8.36 2.12 -2.15
C LYS A 126 -8.00 0.67 -2.44
N ILE A 127 -8.37 -0.25 -1.55
CA ILE A 127 -8.16 -1.69 -1.74
C ILE A 127 -8.92 -2.18 -2.98
N SER A 128 -10.15 -1.72 -3.20
CA SER A 128 -10.94 -2.06 -4.40
C SER A 128 -10.19 -1.69 -5.67
N ALA A 129 -9.71 -0.45 -5.75
CA ALA A 129 -9.02 0.06 -6.93
C ALA A 129 -7.70 -0.69 -7.19
N THR A 130 -6.98 -1.09 -6.13
CA THR A 130 -5.77 -1.92 -6.27
C THR A 130 -6.10 -3.32 -6.79
N LEU A 131 -7.13 -3.97 -6.27
CA LEU A 131 -7.54 -5.31 -6.72
C LEU A 131 -8.05 -5.30 -8.17
N GLU A 132 -8.84 -4.29 -8.56
CA GLU A 132 -9.30 -4.09 -9.93
C GLU A 132 -8.11 -3.88 -10.90
N GLY A 133 -7.03 -3.21 -10.46
CA GLY A 133 -5.80 -3.07 -11.24
C GLY A 133 -5.06 -4.40 -11.44
N ILE A 134 -5.00 -5.23 -10.39
CA ILE A 134 -4.33 -6.54 -10.42
C ILE A 134 -5.07 -7.52 -11.35
N GLU A 135 -6.40 -7.59 -11.31
CA GLU A 135 -7.18 -8.46 -12.22
C GLU A 135 -6.92 -8.13 -13.71
N ASN A 136 -6.66 -6.87 -14.04
CA ASN A 136 -6.35 -6.47 -15.42
C ASN A 136 -4.93 -6.87 -15.87
N GLU A 137 -3.97 -7.01 -14.96
CA GLU A 137 -2.60 -7.46 -15.27
C GLU A 137 -2.49 -8.99 -15.45
N PHE A 138 -3.51 -9.76 -15.04
CA PHE A 138 -3.54 -11.23 -15.21
C PHE A 138 -4.35 -11.69 -16.43
N ILE A 139 -4.91 -10.76 -17.21
CA ILE A 139 -5.69 -11.03 -18.43
C ILE A 139 -4.94 -10.60 -19.71
N GLU A 140 -3.78 -9.95 -19.60
CA GLU A 140 -2.82 -9.74 -20.70
C GLU A 140 -1.67 -10.76 -20.64
#